data_AF-A0A376BA07-F1
#
_entry.id   AF-A0A376BA07-F1
#
_cell.length_a   1.000
_cell.length_b   1.000
_cell.length_c   1.000
_cell.angle_alpha   90.00
_cell.angle_beta   90.00
_cell.angle_gamma   90.00
#
_symmetry.space_group_name_H-M   'P 1'
#
loop_
_entity.id
_entity.type
_entity.pdbx_description
1 polymer ?
#
loop_
_entity_poly.entity_id
_entity_poly.type
_entity_poly.pdbx_seq_one_letter_code
_entity_poly.pdbx_strand_id
1 'polypeptide(L)'
;MSNSLENTLFQLKFTSKQLQKQANKTLKESNVQKKKLTKILSSSDGVDNEVAKVYASNVIRKKNEHLQLLKLSSRIDAVASRISTAITMNNVSKNMFGVVKGMDRALMSMNLEQITMIMDKFEKQFEDMDASVEAYQSINENNNPSSLVDQDEVDNLINMIHDETGLTSKMDSLPSMANKKVGKVAEEAEETENTEKEDLLAKRLKALRG
;
A
#
# COMPACT_ATOMS: atom_id res chain seq x y z
N MET A 1 -11.70 26.48 12.19
CA MET A 1 -11.54 25.46 11.12
C MET A 1 -10.51 24.38 11.45
N SER A 2 -9.43 24.62 12.22
CA SER A 2 -8.42 23.57 12.56
C SER A 2 -9.02 22.37 13.30
N ASN A 3 -9.86 22.61 14.31
CA ASN A 3 -10.48 21.54 15.11
C ASN A 3 -11.38 20.60 14.28
N SER A 4 -11.93 21.07 13.15
CA SER A 4 -12.76 20.20 12.29
C SER A 4 -11.91 19.18 11.54
N LEU A 5 -10.77 19.60 10.99
CA LEU A 5 -9.86 18.72 10.25
C LEU A 5 -9.18 17.71 11.17
N GLU A 6 -8.78 18.12 12.37
CA GLU A 6 -8.21 17.22 13.38
C GLU A 6 -9.24 16.18 13.86
N ASN A 7 -10.50 16.58 14.08
CA ASN A 7 -11.57 15.65 14.41
C ASN A 7 -11.85 14.66 13.26
N THR A 8 -11.85 15.13 12.01
CA THR A 8 -12.01 14.26 10.84
C THR A 8 -10.82 13.30 10.70
N LEU A 9 -9.59 13.75 10.95
CA LEU A 9 -8.40 12.90 10.96
C LEU A 9 -8.52 11.79 12.01
N PHE A 10 -8.95 12.14 13.22
CA PHE A 10 -9.18 11.18 14.30
C PHE A 10 -10.24 10.15 13.90
N GLN A 11 -11.38 10.59 13.37
CA GLN A 11 -12.44 9.71 12.89
C GLN A 11 -11.94 8.77 11.78
N LEU A 12 -11.19 9.27 10.80
CA LEU A 12 -10.65 8.46 9.71
C LEU A 12 -9.66 7.40 10.22
N LYS A 13 -8.72 7.77 11.11
CA LYS A 13 -7.79 6.81 11.73
C LYS A 13 -8.52 5.77 12.56
N PHE A 14 -9.53 6.18 13.31
CA PHE A 14 -10.36 5.27 14.09
C PHE A 14 -11.13 4.29 13.20
N THR A 15 -11.78 4.79 12.15
CA THR A 15 -12.53 3.98 11.18
C THR A 15 -11.60 3.02 10.43
N SER A 16 -10.41 3.45 9.99
CA SER A 16 -9.40 2.58 9.39
C SER A 16 -9.07 1.41 10.32
N LYS A 17 -8.72 1.69 11.58
CA LYS A 17 -8.38 0.65 12.57
C LYS A 17 -9.56 -0.27 12.89
N GLN A 18 -10.78 0.28 12.92
CA GLN A 18 -12.00 -0.50 13.10
C GLN A 18 -12.25 -1.46 11.92
N LEU A 19 -12.07 -1.00 10.69
CA LEU A 19 -12.20 -1.82 9.48
C LEU A 19 -11.12 -2.91 9.42
N GLN A 20 -9.88 -2.59 9.78
CA GLN A 20 -8.80 -3.58 9.87
C GLN A 20 -9.12 -4.68 10.89
N LYS A 21 -9.67 -4.30 12.06
CA LYS A 21 -10.12 -5.26 13.07
C LYS A 21 -11.27 -6.13 12.56
N GLN A 22 -12.23 -5.55 11.83
CA GLN A 22 -13.32 -6.30 11.21
C GLN A 22 -12.81 -7.25 10.12
N ALA A 23 -11.87 -6.82 9.28
CA ALA A 23 -11.23 -7.66 8.27
C ALA A 23 -10.52 -8.87 8.91
N ASN A 24 -9.79 -8.66 10.01
CA ASN A 24 -9.14 -9.76 10.73
C ASN A 24 -10.15 -10.72 11.38
N LYS A 25 -11.32 -10.21 11.80
CA LYS A 25 -12.41 -11.04 12.30
C LYS A 25 -13.02 -11.91 11.19
N THR A 26 -13.32 -11.34 10.02
CA THR A 26 -13.86 -12.09 8.88
C THR A 26 -12.88 -13.15 8.37
N LEU A 27 -11.58 -12.89 8.42
CA LEU A 27 -10.55 -13.88 8.13
C LEU A 27 -10.57 -15.06 9.10
N LYS A 28 -10.71 -14.80 10.41
CA LYS A 28 -10.85 -15.85 11.43
C LYS A 28 -12.10 -16.69 11.20
N GLU A 29 -13.23 -16.05 10.90
CA GLU A 29 -14.50 -16.74 10.58
C GLU A 29 -14.37 -17.63 9.33
N SER A 30 -13.70 -17.13 8.28
CA SER A 30 -13.37 -17.90 7.08
C SER A 30 -12.54 -19.14 7.40
N ASN A 31 -11.52 -19.01 8.26
CA ASN A 31 -10.69 -20.14 8.67
C ASN A 31 -11.47 -21.20 9.48
N VAL A 32 -12.41 -20.78 10.33
CA VAL A 32 -13.30 -21.71 11.05
C VAL A 32 -14.18 -22.49 10.07
N GLN A 33 -14.75 -21.83 9.06
CA GLN A 33 -15.56 -22.50 8.04
C GLN A 33 -14.72 -23.42 7.16
N LYS A 34 -13.48 -23.03 6.83
CA LYS A 34 -12.52 -23.88 6.11
C LYS A 34 -12.22 -25.17 6.89
N LYS A 35 -12.02 -25.09 8.21
CA LYS A 35 -11.83 -26.27 9.08
C LYS A 35 -13.06 -27.19 9.11
N LYS A 36 -14.26 -26.62 9.09
CA LYS A 36 -15.51 -27.40 9.00
C LYS A 36 -15.63 -28.09 7.65
N LEU A 37 -15.33 -27.38 6.56
CA LEU A 37 -15.30 -27.94 5.21
C LEU A 37 -14.31 -29.10 5.10
N THR A 38 -13.09 -28.96 5.60
CA THR A 38 -12.10 -30.05 5.57
C THR A 38 -12.59 -31.27 6.35
N LYS A 39 -13.26 -31.06 7.49
CA LYS A 39 -13.81 -32.15 8.29
C LYS A 39 -14.90 -32.92 7.53
N ILE A 40 -15.81 -32.22 6.86
CA ILE A 40 -16.89 -32.81 6.07
C ILE A 40 -16.32 -33.58 4.87
N LEU A 41 -15.33 -33.01 4.17
CA LEU A 41 -14.67 -33.68 3.05
C LEU A 41 -13.92 -34.94 3.46
N SER A 42 -13.38 -35.00 4.68
CA SER A 42 -12.72 -36.21 5.23
C SER A 42 -13.72 -37.29 5.67
N SER A 43 -14.99 -36.95 5.89
CA SER A 43 -16.01 -37.90 6.40
C SER A 43 -16.76 -38.66 5.30
N SER A 44 -16.53 -38.34 4.01
CA SER A 44 -16.79 -39.16 2.80
C SER A 44 -17.92 -40.21 2.83
N ASP A 45 -19.12 -39.86 3.31
CA ASP A 45 -20.34 -40.57 2.93
C ASP A 45 -21.17 -39.61 2.06
N GLY A 46 -21.55 -40.05 0.86
CA GLY A 46 -21.96 -39.22 -0.30
C GLY A 46 -23.20 -38.31 -0.14
N VAL A 47 -23.71 -38.13 1.07
CA VAL A 47 -24.84 -37.24 1.42
C VAL A 47 -24.39 -35.79 1.63
N ASP A 48 -23.11 -35.55 1.97
CA ASP A 48 -22.64 -34.24 2.42
C ASP A 48 -22.16 -33.27 1.31
N ASN A 49 -22.37 -33.61 0.04
CA ASN A 49 -21.84 -32.79 -1.07
C ASN A 49 -22.52 -31.40 -1.14
N GLU A 50 -23.82 -31.32 -0.89
CA GLU A 50 -24.55 -30.05 -0.84
C GLU A 50 -24.14 -29.20 0.38
N VAL A 51 -23.92 -29.84 1.53
CA VAL A 51 -23.44 -29.16 2.75
C VAL A 51 -22.01 -28.63 2.55
N ALA A 52 -21.13 -29.42 1.93
CA ALA A 52 -19.78 -29.01 1.58
C ALA A 52 -19.77 -27.81 0.62
N LYS A 53 -20.63 -27.79 -0.41
CA LYS A 53 -20.79 -26.64 -1.32
C LYS A 53 -21.20 -25.36 -0.58
N VAL A 54 -22.10 -25.45 0.39
CA VAL A 54 -22.53 -24.30 1.21
C VAL A 54 -21.36 -23.76 2.05
N TYR A 55 -20.58 -24.63 2.69
CA TYR A 55 -19.39 -24.19 3.45
C TYR A 55 -18.31 -23.62 2.54
N ALA A 56 -18.06 -24.21 1.37
CA ALA A 56 -17.11 -23.70 0.39
C ALA A 56 -17.50 -22.30 -0.12
N SER A 57 -18.78 -22.11 -0.48
CA SER A 57 -19.31 -20.81 -0.89
C SER A 57 -19.17 -19.75 0.21
N ASN A 58 -19.46 -20.12 1.46
CA ASN A 58 -19.30 -19.20 2.59
C ASN A 58 -17.83 -18.82 2.86
N VAL A 59 -16.88 -19.75 2.69
CA VAL A 59 -15.44 -19.47 2.79
C VAL A 59 -15.01 -18.46 1.74
N ILE A 60 -15.40 -18.67 0.47
CA ILE A 60 -15.06 -17.75 -0.62
C ILE A 60 -15.67 -16.37 -0.36
N ARG A 61 -16.94 -16.32 0.04
CA ARG A 61 -17.63 -15.08 0.38
C ARG A 61 -16.91 -14.31 1.49
N LYS A 62 -16.54 -14.98 2.59
CA LYS A 62 -15.85 -14.36 3.73
C LYS A 62 -14.42 -13.92 3.39
N LYS A 63 -13.72 -14.67 2.53
CA LYS A 63 -12.39 -14.28 2.02
C LYS A 63 -12.48 -13.04 1.13
N ASN A 64 -13.48 -12.95 0.26
CA ASN A 64 -13.71 -11.77 -0.58
C ASN A 64 -14.12 -10.55 0.27
N GLU A 65 -14.98 -10.73 1.27
CA GLU A 65 -15.36 -9.70 2.25
C GLU A 65 -14.11 -9.17 3.00
N HIS A 66 -13.22 -10.07 3.45
CA HIS A 66 -11.95 -9.69 4.05
C HIS A 66 -11.09 -8.81 3.14
N LEU A 67 -10.90 -9.22 1.88
CA LEU A 67 -10.10 -8.46 0.92
C LEU A 67 -10.70 -7.07 0.63
N GLN A 68 -12.01 -6.96 0.53
CA GLN A 68 -12.69 -5.68 0.32
C GLN A 68 -12.54 -4.75 1.53
N LEU A 69 -12.71 -5.26 2.75
CA LEU A 69 -12.52 -4.50 3.98
C LEU A 69 -11.07 -4.05 4.17
N LEU A 70 -10.11 -4.91 3.85
CA LEU A 70 -8.69 -4.58 3.92
C LEU A 70 -8.32 -3.49 2.92
N LYS A 71 -8.75 -3.61 1.65
CA LYS A 71 -8.56 -2.58 0.63
C LYS A 71 -9.17 -1.24 1.05
N LEU A 72 -10.38 -1.25 1.61
CA LEU A 72 -11.03 -0.03 2.08
C LEU A 72 -10.27 0.59 3.27
N SER A 73 -9.83 -0.22 4.23
CA SER A 73 -9.01 0.22 5.36
C SER A 73 -7.71 0.89 4.90
N SER A 74 -6.97 0.26 3.98
CA SER A 74 -5.71 0.83 3.45
C SER A 74 -5.93 2.14 2.71
N ARG A 75 -7.02 2.26 1.94
CA ARG A 75 -7.37 3.52 1.26
C ARG A 75 -7.69 4.64 2.24
N ILE A 76 -8.45 4.35 3.30
CA ILE A 76 -8.78 5.32 4.34
C ILE A 76 -7.53 5.75 5.11
N ASP A 77 -6.63 4.81 5.41
CA ASP A 77 -5.36 5.10 6.09
C ASP A 77 -4.46 6.03 5.26
N ALA A 78 -4.35 5.77 3.95
CA ALA A 78 -3.62 6.64 3.04
C ALA A 78 -4.20 8.07 3.00
N VAL A 79 -5.52 8.20 2.98
CA VAL A 79 -6.19 9.52 3.04
C VAL A 79 -5.95 10.19 4.39
N ALA A 80 -6.01 9.45 5.49
CA ALA A 80 -5.71 9.97 6.83
C ALA A 80 -4.27 10.47 6.93
N SER A 81 -3.30 9.75 6.35
CA SER A 81 -1.90 10.17 6.31
C SER A 81 -1.74 11.52 5.61
N ARG A 82 -2.33 11.68 4.41
CA ARG A 82 -2.32 12.95 3.65
C ARG A 82 -2.99 14.10 4.39
N ILE A 83 -4.08 13.84 5.13
CA ILE A 83 -4.74 14.86 5.95
C ILE A 83 -3.85 15.27 7.13
N SER A 84 -3.16 14.31 7.76
CA SER A 84 -2.18 14.60 8.81
C SER A 84 -1.09 15.54 8.30
N THR A 85 -0.61 15.32 7.07
CA THR A 85 0.32 16.22 6.38
C THR A 85 -0.23 17.61 6.21
N ALA A 86 -1.43 17.70 5.65
CA ALA A 86 -2.07 18.98 5.41
C ALA A 86 -2.24 19.79 6.72
N ILE A 87 -2.56 19.11 7.83
CA ILE A 87 -2.68 19.75 9.16
C ILE A 87 -1.31 20.24 9.65
N THR A 88 -0.26 19.41 9.59
CA THR A 88 1.09 19.82 9.99
C THR A 88 1.57 21.02 9.16
N MET A 89 1.41 20.95 7.84
CA MET A 89 1.82 22.03 6.93
C MET A 89 1.01 23.31 7.15
N ASN A 90 -0.29 23.19 7.48
CA ASN A 90 -1.12 24.35 7.83
C ASN A 90 -0.64 25.01 9.13
N ASN A 91 -0.22 24.24 10.13
CA ASN A 91 0.33 24.77 11.37
C ASN A 91 1.68 25.46 11.15
N VAL A 92 2.57 24.88 10.33
CA VAL A 92 3.83 25.53 9.92
C VAL A 92 3.54 26.85 9.20
N SER A 93 2.62 26.86 8.24
CA SER A 93 2.23 28.08 7.52
C SER A 93 1.67 29.17 8.44
N LYS A 94 0.88 28.81 9.45
CA LYS A 94 0.39 29.76 10.47
C LYS A 94 1.52 30.35 11.32
N ASN A 95 2.48 29.51 11.73
CA ASN A 95 3.64 29.96 12.51
C ASN A 95 4.50 30.93 11.70
N MET A 96 4.75 30.60 10.43
CA MET A 96 5.46 31.46 9.48
C MET A 96 4.75 32.80 9.26
N PHE A 97 3.43 32.77 9.09
CA PHE A 97 2.64 34.00 8.98
C PHE A 97 2.80 34.90 10.21
N GLY A 98 2.85 34.31 11.41
CA GLY A 98 3.10 35.03 12.66
C GLY A 98 4.48 35.69 12.69
N VAL A 99 5.53 34.99 12.24
CA VAL A 99 6.90 35.51 12.21
C VAL A 99 7.09 36.57 11.14
N VAL A 100 6.55 36.38 9.93
CA VAL A 100 6.57 37.40 8.88
C VAL A 100 5.85 38.67 9.32
N LYS A 101 4.70 38.55 10.00
CA LYS A 101 4.00 39.70 10.58
C LYS A 101 4.79 40.36 11.72
N GLY A 102 5.52 39.57 12.52
CA GLY A 102 6.45 40.09 13.52
C GLY A 102 7.57 40.91 12.88
N MET A 103 8.14 40.40 11.79
CA MET A 103 9.21 41.04 11.02
C MET A 103 8.75 42.37 10.42
N ASP A 104 7.57 42.40 9.81
CA ASP A 104 6.97 43.62 9.25
C ASP A 104 6.85 44.72 10.33
N ARG A 105 6.40 44.34 11.54
CA ARG A 105 6.27 45.26 12.67
C ARG A 105 7.62 45.78 13.21
N ALA A 106 8.64 44.93 13.22
CA ALA A 106 9.99 45.31 13.65
C ALA A 106 10.72 46.17 12.60
N LEU A 107 10.44 45.94 11.31
CA LEU A 107 10.91 46.79 10.21
C LEU A 107 10.29 48.19 10.28
N MET A 108 9.01 48.29 10.63
CA MET A 108 8.33 49.58 10.84
C MET A 108 8.91 50.40 12.01
N SER A 109 9.40 49.73 13.06
CA SER A 109 9.99 50.41 14.23
C SER A 109 11.49 50.66 14.10
N MET A 110 12.14 50.16 13.03
CA MET A 110 13.60 50.17 12.83
C MET A 110 14.41 49.66 14.05
N ASN A 111 13.79 48.83 14.89
CA ASN A 111 14.44 48.30 16.08
C ASN A 111 15.34 47.11 15.70
N LEU A 112 16.65 47.33 15.60
CA LEU A 112 17.62 46.31 15.23
C LEU A 112 17.60 45.07 16.16
N GLU A 113 17.35 45.24 17.46
CA GLU A 113 17.32 44.14 18.43
C GLU A 113 16.07 43.25 18.24
N GLN A 114 14.94 43.86 17.86
CA GLN A 114 13.75 43.10 17.50
C GLN A 114 13.93 42.39 16.16
N ILE A 115 14.60 43.02 15.20
CA ILE A 115 14.89 42.42 13.90
C ILE A 115 15.78 41.18 14.06
N THR A 116 16.87 41.25 14.83
CA THR A 116 17.72 40.07 15.09
C THR A 116 16.94 38.96 15.79
N MET A 117 16.14 39.26 16.81
CA MET A 117 15.32 38.26 17.49
C MET A 117 14.28 37.59 16.58
N ILE A 118 13.73 38.32 15.60
CA ILE A 118 12.77 37.76 14.64
C ILE A 118 13.48 36.96 13.56
N MET A 119 14.69 37.34 13.15
CA MET A 119 15.51 36.56 12.23
C MET A 119 15.91 35.21 12.83
N ASP A 120 16.32 35.17 14.10
CA ASP A 120 16.63 33.91 14.79
C ASP A 120 15.39 32.99 14.87
N LYS A 121 14.19 33.56 15.02
CA LYS A 121 12.93 32.80 15.02
C LYS A 121 12.54 32.32 13.62
N PHE A 122 12.83 33.13 12.60
CA PHE A 122 12.61 32.76 11.21
C PHE A 122 13.52 31.60 10.81
N GLU A 123 14.81 31.66 11.15
CA GLU A 123 15.77 30.59 10.87
C GLU A 123 15.35 29.27 11.52
N LYS A 124 15.00 29.28 12.81
CA LYS A 124 14.48 28.08 13.49
C LYS A 124 13.24 27.50 12.84
N GLN A 125 12.27 28.35 12.48
CA GLN A 125 11.04 27.87 11.86
C GLN A 125 11.29 27.35 10.44
N PHE A 126 12.29 27.91 9.75
CA PHE A 126 12.68 27.48 8.41
C PHE A 126 13.39 26.13 8.47
N GLU A 127 14.31 25.93 9.42
CA GLU A 127 14.92 24.63 9.71
C GLU A 127 13.86 23.57 10.07
N ASP A 128 12.91 23.91 10.95
CA ASP A 128 11.79 23.02 11.31
C ASP A 128 10.94 22.65 10.08
N MET A 129 10.73 23.59 9.16
CA MET A 129 9.99 23.37 7.93
C MET A 129 10.75 22.43 7.00
N ASP A 130 12.04 22.67 6.75
CA ASP A 130 12.86 21.82 5.88
C ASP A 130 12.97 20.39 6.44
N ALA A 131 13.20 20.24 7.75
CA ALA A 131 13.21 18.93 8.39
C ALA A 131 11.84 18.21 8.25
N SER A 132 10.73 18.95 8.34
CA SER A 132 9.39 18.38 8.14
C SER A 132 9.11 17.99 6.69
N VAL A 133 9.62 18.75 5.71
CA VAL A 133 9.47 18.46 4.28
C VAL A 133 10.32 17.25 3.89
N GLU A 134 11.55 17.14 4.41
CA GLU A 134 12.44 15.99 4.20
C GLU A 134 11.85 14.71 4.82
N ALA A 135 11.33 14.81 6.05
CA ALA A 135 10.57 13.72 6.66
C ALA A 135 9.33 13.35 5.82
N TYR A 136 8.70 14.32 5.16
CA TYR A 136 7.57 14.06 4.27
C TYR A 136 7.95 13.43 2.95
N GLN A 137 9.02 13.89 2.29
CA GLN A 137 9.52 13.30 1.04
C GLN A 137 9.94 11.85 1.29
N SER A 138 10.69 11.59 2.36
CA SER A 138 11.04 10.23 2.76
C SER A 138 9.82 9.37 3.10
N ILE A 139 8.81 9.89 3.80
CA ILE A 139 7.57 9.15 4.08
C ILE A 139 6.75 8.91 2.81
N ASN A 140 6.68 9.85 1.87
CA ASN A 140 5.83 9.76 0.67
C ASN A 140 6.48 8.96 -0.46
N GLU A 141 7.81 8.97 -0.56
CA GLU A 141 8.58 7.98 -1.33
C GLU A 141 8.33 6.57 -0.78
N ASN A 142 8.22 6.43 0.54
CA ASN A 142 7.91 5.14 1.18
C ASN A 142 6.40 4.77 1.27
N ASN A 143 5.46 5.73 1.08
CA ASN A 143 4.01 5.51 1.31
C ASN A 143 3.11 5.77 0.09
N ASN A 144 3.64 5.89 -1.14
CA ASN A 144 2.80 5.96 -2.34
C ASN A 144 2.27 4.56 -2.71
N PRO A 145 1.05 4.15 -2.30
CA PRO A 145 0.60 2.77 -2.44
C PRO A 145 0.10 2.45 -3.86
N SER A 146 0.17 3.41 -4.79
CA SER A 146 -0.17 3.23 -6.22
C SER A 146 1.04 3.23 -7.14
N SER A 147 2.25 3.52 -6.64
CA SER A 147 3.51 3.39 -7.38
C SER A 147 4.52 2.46 -6.68
N LEU A 148 4.20 2.00 -5.46
CA LEU A 148 5.07 1.18 -4.60
C LEU A 148 4.44 -0.17 -4.24
N VAL A 149 3.49 -0.66 -5.04
CA VAL A 149 3.38 -2.11 -5.17
C VAL A 149 4.28 -2.42 -6.35
N ASP A 150 5.58 -2.53 -6.08
CA ASP A 150 6.47 -3.14 -7.05
C ASP A 150 5.91 -4.55 -7.26
N GLN A 151 5.40 -4.81 -8.46
CA GLN A 151 4.71 -6.07 -8.77
C GLN A 151 5.62 -7.24 -8.36
N ASP A 152 6.93 -7.04 -8.53
CA ASP A 152 8.01 -7.95 -8.18
C ASP A 152 8.14 -8.23 -6.68
N GLU A 153 7.97 -7.26 -5.78
CA GLU A 153 8.05 -7.51 -4.33
C GLU A 153 6.83 -8.26 -3.81
N VAL A 154 5.65 -7.96 -4.37
CA VAL A 154 4.42 -8.71 -4.07
C VAL A 154 4.49 -10.11 -4.65
N ASP A 155 5.00 -10.28 -5.87
CA ASP A 155 5.18 -11.57 -6.51
C ASP A 155 6.25 -12.40 -5.81
N ASN A 156 7.34 -11.79 -5.32
CA ASN A 156 8.33 -12.45 -4.48
C ASN A 156 7.78 -12.88 -3.11
N LEU A 157 6.97 -12.05 -2.45
CA LEU A 157 6.30 -12.43 -1.21
C LEU A 157 5.28 -13.56 -1.45
N ILE A 158 4.56 -13.51 -2.58
CA ILE A 158 3.62 -14.55 -3.00
C ILE A 158 4.38 -15.86 -3.28
N ASN A 159 5.50 -15.82 -4.00
CA ASN A 159 6.36 -16.98 -4.27
C ASN A 159 6.96 -17.57 -2.98
N MET A 160 7.44 -16.72 -2.07
CA MET A 160 7.95 -17.16 -0.77
C MET A 160 6.86 -17.84 0.08
N ILE A 161 5.63 -17.32 0.05
CA ILE A 161 4.47 -17.97 0.71
C ILE A 161 4.03 -19.24 -0.03
N HIS A 162 4.15 -19.31 -1.35
CA HIS A 162 3.88 -20.52 -2.14
C HIS A 162 4.87 -21.65 -1.81
N ASP A 163 6.15 -21.31 -1.65
CA ASP A 163 7.20 -22.23 -1.24
C ASP A 163 6.99 -22.68 0.21
N GLU A 164 6.65 -21.77 1.13
CA GLU A 164 6.34 -22.10 2.52
C GLU A 164 5.07 -22.95 2.69
N THR A 165 4.09 -22.82 1.79
CA THR A 165 2.82 -23.57 1.84
C THR A 165 2.84 -24.88 1.07
N GLY A 166 3.93 -25.22 0.37
CA GLY A 166 4.13 -26.51 -0.30
C GLY A 166 3.06 -26.87 -1.33
N LEU A 167 2.38 -25.88 -1.91
CA LEU A 167 1.19 -26.08 -2.76
C LEU A 167 1.49 -25.98 -4.27
N THR A 168 2.70 -26.33 -4.70
CA THR A 168 3.11 -26.28 -6.12
C THR A 168 3.36 -27.64 -6.76
N SER A 169 3.28 -28.77 -6.03
CA SER A 169 3.52 -30.08 -6.66
C SER A 169 2.30 -30.78 -7.26
N LYS A 170 1.12 -30.13 -7.34
CA LYS A 170 -0.11 -30.80 -7.82
C LYS A 170 -0.97 -30.04 -8.85
N MET A 171 -0.57 -28.85 -9.31
CA MET A 171 -1.36 -28.10 -10.30
C MET A 171 -0.79 -28.18 -11.74
N ASP A 172 0.47 -28.60 -11.91
CA ASP A 172 1.10 -28.80 -13.24
C ASP A 172 0.88 -30.19 -13.86
N SER A 173 0.04 -31.03 -13.25
CA SER A 173 -0.23 -32.39 -13.71
C SER A 173 -1.71 -32.66 -13.98
N LEU A 174 -2.43 -31.68 -14.56
CA LEU A 174 -3.71 -31.98 -15.23
C LEU A 174 -3.55 -31.91 -16.75
N PRO A 175 -3.62 -33.05 -17.47
CA PRO A 175 -3.35 -33.10 -18.89
C PRO A 175 -4.46 -32.41 -19.68
N SER A 176 -3.99 -31.59 -20.62
CA SER A 176 -4.72 -30.96 -21.72
C SER A 176 -5.80 -31.86 -22.32
N MET A 177 -7.07 -31.48 -22.18
CA MET A 177 -8.16 -31.89 -23.07
C MET A 177 -9.29 -30.86 -23.01
N ALA A 178 -9.30 -29.91 -23.94
CA ALA A 178 -10.47 -29.63 -24.79
C ALA A 178 -10.27 -28.43 -25.73
N ASN A 179 -10.48 -28.71 -27.01
CA ASN A 179 -11.02 -27.82 -28.05
C ASN A 179 -10.11 -26.86 -28.84
N LYS A 180 -9.48 -27.46 -29.87
CA LYS A 180 -9.84 -27.28 -31.29
C LYS A 180 -10.13 -25.84 -31.78
N LYS A 181 -9.07 -25.25 -32.35
CA LYS A 181 -8.98 -24.43 -33.58
C LYS A 181 -10.26 -23.73 -34.06
N VAL A 182 -10.24 -22.39 -34.13
CA VAL A 182 -10.44 -21.54 -35.33
C VAL A 182 -9.88 -20.13 -35.06
N GLY A 183 -9.06 -19.56 -35.96
CA GLY A 183 -9.04 -18.10 -36.21
C GLY A 183 -7.76 -17.28 -35.98
N LYS A 184 -6.78 -17.40 -36.89
CA LYS A 184 -6.01 -16.31 -37.56
C LYS A 184 -5.42 -15.08 -36.79
N VAL A 185 -4.07 -15.06 -36.78
CA VAL A 185 -3.06 -14.05 -37.23
C VAL A 185 -2.79 -12.75 -36.42
N ALA A 186 -1.46 -12.55 -36.21
CA ALA A 186 -0.66 -11.32 -36.01
C ALA A 186 -0.47 -10.77 -34.58
N GLU A 187 0.67 -11.13 -33.96
CA GLU A 187 1.60 -10.24 -33.21
C GLU A 187 2.62 -11.12 -32.46
N GLU A 188 3.75 -11.47 -33.08
CA GLU A 188 4.82 -12.22 -32.37
C GLU A 188 6.19 -12.07 -33.05
N ALA A 189 6.53 -10.86 -33.51
CA ALA A 189 7.79 -10.61 -34.21
C ALA A 189 8.73 -9.59 -33.55
N GLU A 190 8.41 -9.02 -32.38
CA GLU A 190 9.25 -7.96 -31.77
C GLU A 190 9.95 -8.33 -30.45
N GLU A 191 9.58 -9.41 -29.75
CA GLU A 191 10.16 -9.70 -28.41
C GLU A 191 11.50 -10.46 -28.43
N THR A 192 11.82 -11.19 -29.50
CA THR A 192 13.04 -12.03 -29.54
C THR A 192 14.32 -11.26 -29.82
N GLU A 193 14.26 -10.06 -30.43
CA GLU A 193 15.47 -9.28 -30.75
C GLU A 193 16.01 -8.45 -29.57
N ASN A 194 15.16 -8.05 -28.61
CA ASN A 194 15.59 -7.22 -27.48
C ASN A 194 16.32 -8.03 -26.40
N THR A 195 15.84 -9.24 -26.12
CA THR A 195 16.42 -10.12 -25.11
C THR A 195 17.85 -10.55 -25.47
N GLU A 196 18.12 -10.84 -26.75
CA GLU A 196 19.48 -11.18 -27.20
C GLU A 196 20.46 -9.99 -27.13
N LYS A 197 19.98 -8.76 -27.41
CA LYS A 197 20.81 -7.54 -27.33
C LYS A 197 21.16 -7.19 -25.89
N GLU A 198 20.25 -7.41 -24.95
CA GLU A 198 20.48 -7.18 -23.52
C GLU A 198 21.52 -8.15 -22.92
N ASP A 199 21.47 -9.42 -23.30
CA ASP A 199 22.44 -10.44 -22.85
C ASP A 199 23.87 -10.16 -23.38
N LEU A 200 23.98 -9.68 -24.62
CA LEU A 200 25.25 -9.28 -25.23
C LEU A 200 25.82 -8.01 -24.58
N LEU A 201 24.97 -7.05 -24.20
CA LEU A 201 25.40 -5.84 -23.48
C LEU A 201 25.88 -6.17 -22.06
N ALA A 202 25.14 -7.03 -21.35
CA ALA A 202 25.49 -7.49 -20.01
C ALA A 202 26.87 -8.18 -19.99
N LYS A 203 27.15 -8.99 -21.02
CA LYS A 203 28.44 -9.66 -21.18
C LYS A 203 29.60 -8.68 -21.47
N ARG A 204 29.36 -7.62 -22.25
CA ARG A 204 30.35 -6.55 -22.50
C ARG A 204 30.64 -5.71 -21.26
N LEU A 205 29.61 -5.35 -20.48
CA LEU A 205 29.77 -4.56 -19.26
C LEU A 205 30.55 -5.33 -18.18
N LYS A 206 30.35 -6.64 -18.09
CA LYS A 206 31.13 -7.51 -17.20
C LYS A 206 32.61 -7.57 -17.57
N ALA A 207 32.93 -7.55 -18.86
CA ALA A 207 34.31 -7.55 -19.36
C ALA A 207 35.05 -6.21 -19.18
N LEU A 208 34.32 -5.10 -18.97
CA LEU A 208 34.92 -3.79 -18.67
C LEU A 208 35.11 -3.52 -17.16
N ARG A 209 34.49 -4.35 -16.31
CA ARG A 209 34.54 -4.24 -14.84
C ARG A 209 35.51 -5.23 -14.18
N GLY A 210 36.13 -6.13 -14.95
CA GLY A 210 37.23 -6.99 -14.55
C GLY A 210 38.52 -6.55 -15.22
#